data_AF-A0A9D8PWA7-F1
#
_entry.id   AF-A0A9D8PWA7-F1
#
_cell.length_a   1.000
_cell.length_b   1.000
_cell.length_c   1.000
_cell.angle_alpha   90.00
_cell.angle_beta   90.00
_cell.angle_gamma   90.00
#
_symmetry.space_group_name_H-M   'P 1'
#
loop_
_entity.id
_entity.type
_entity.pdbx_description
1 polymer ?
#
loop_
_entity_poly.entity_id
_entity_poly.type
_entity_poly.pdbx_seq_one_letter_code
_entity_poly.pdbx_strand_id
1 'polypeptide(L)'
;IENTYNAQQCFGGHGYIAEHGMEQLARDARITTLYEGTTGIQALDLIGRKTAVSQGAGLKLFLAEIEAFIAANADNPAVAEFLPVLGARAREWGELTMGVLQRAAANPEELGAASWDYLFYSGYVALAYWWARAVAAAQDSGHPQAFKQAKLETARFYYARILPRTLAHAASMESGAEPLMAMDAARFGE
;
A
#
# COMPACT_ATOMS: atom_id res chain seq x y z
N ILE A 1 -8.07 6.82 7.54
CA ILE A 1 -8.07 6.86 9.02
C ILE A 1 -6.77 7.45 9.57
N GLU A 2 -5.59 6.85 9.35
CA GLU A 2 -4.33 7.36 9.95
C GLU A 2 -4.11 8.87 9.75
N ASN A 3 -4.38 9.37 8.53
CA ASN A 3 -4.23 10.79 8.22
C ASN A 3 -5.14 11.71 9.05
N THR A 4 -6.35 11.28 9.43
CA THR A 4 -7.25 12.10 10.25
C THR A 4 -6.74 12.21 11.69
N TYR A 5 -6.12 11.15 12.22
CA TYR A 5 -5.47 11.21 13.53
C TYR A 5 -4.22 12.09 13.52
N ASN A 6 -3.39 11.99 12.47
CA ASN A 6 -2.24 12.88 12.32
C ASN A 6 -2.66 14.35 12.21
N ALA A 7 -3.72 14.63 11.45
CA ALA A 7 -4.26 15.98 11.34
C ALA A 7 -4.79 16.50 12.68
N GLN A 8 -5.48 15.65 13.45
CA GLN A 8 -5.93 15.98 14.81
C GLN A 8 -4.75 16.31 15.73
N GLN A 9 -3.65 15.55 15.63
CA GLN A 9 -2.44 15.76 16.43
C GLN A 9 -1.78 17.12 16.18
N CYS A 10 -1.87 17.68 14.96
CA CYS A 10 -1.37 19.02 14.66
C CYS A 10 -2.02 20.12 15.51
N PHE A 11 -3.22 19.88 16.06
CA PHE A 11 -3.93 20.80 16.95
C PHE A 11 -3.67 20.50 18.44
N GLY A 12 -2.91 19.45 18.78
CA GLY A 12 -2.70 19.04 20.17
C GLY A 12 -4.02 18.79 20.91
N GLY A 13 -4.11 19.27 22.17
CA GLY A 13 -5.33 19.14 22.98
C GLY A 13 -6.57 19.79 22.34
N HIS A 14 -6.39 20.87 21.58
CA HIS A 14 -7.49 21.51 20.85
C HIS A 14 -8.08 20.60 19.77
N GLY A 15 -7.30 19.69 19.20
CA GLY A 15 -7.81 18.70 18.25
C GLY A 15 -8.85 17.76 18.84
N TYR A 16 -8.90 17.64 20.17
CA TYR A 16 -9.88 16.84 20.90
C TYR A 16 -11.13 17.62 21.31
N ILE A 17 -11.15 18.95 21.12
CA ILE A 17 -12.31 19.79 21.42
C ILE A 17 -13.21 19.85 20.18
N ALA A 18 -14.50 19.54 20.37
CA ALA A 18 -15.47 19.39 19.27
C ALA A 18 -15.60 20.65 18.38
N GLU A 19 -15.36 21.86 18.93
CA GLU A 19 -15.46 23.12 18.18
C GLU A 19 -14.50 23.21 16.97
N HIS A 20 -13.36 22.50 17.02
CA HIS A 20 -12.40 22.46 15.93
C HIS A 20 -12.73 21.43 14.84
N GLY A 21 -13.66 20.50 15.10
CA GLY A 21 -14.11 19.49 14.14
C GLY A 21 -13.12 18.37 13.80
N MET A 22 -11.88 18.41 14.30
CA MET A 22 -10.87 17.38 13.98
C MET A 22 -11.23 15.99 14.50
N GLU A 23 -11.79 15.92 15.72
CA GLU A 23 -12.30 14.67 16.30
C GLU A 23 -13.45 14.08 15.47
N GLN A 24 -14.28 14.93 14.85
CA GLN A 24 -15.35 14.48 13.97
C GLN A 24 -14.80 13.81 12.72
N LEU A 25 -13.78 14.39 12.06
CA LEU A 25 -13.14 13.75 10.90
C LEU A 25 -12.58 12.37 11.25
N ALA A 26 -12.02 12.22 12.44
CA ALA A 26 -11.48 10.96 12.93
C ALA A 26 -12.57 9.91 13.17
N ARG A 27 -13.73 10.31 13.72
CA ARG A 27 -14.90 9.43 13.89
C ARG A 27 -15.54 9.06 12.54
N ASP A 28 -15.76 10.04 11.68
CA ASP A 28 -16.43 9.86 10.39
C ASP A 28 -15.56 9.03 9.45
N ALA A 29 -14.23 9.14 9.52
CA ALA A 29 -13.35 8.26 8.78
C ALA A 29 -13.38 6.80 9.27
N ARG A 30 -13.78 6.52 10.52
CA ARG A 30 -13.70 5.14 11.06
C ARG A 30 -14.64 4.18 10.35
N ILE A 31 -15.86 4.64 10.02
CA ILE A 31 -16.86 3.78 9.36
C ILE A 31 -16.35 3.27 8.01
N THR A 32 -15.46 4.01 7.34
CA THR A 32 -14.91 3.67 6.01
C THR A 32 -14.11 2.36 5.97
N THR A 33 -13.70 1.83 7.12
CA THR A 33 -12.99 0.54 7.22
C THR A 33 -13.88 -0.64 7.58
N LEU A 34 -15.18 -0.40 7.74
CA LEU A 34 -16.15 -1.38 8.24
C LEU A 34 -17.32 -1.59 7.27
N TYR A 35 -17.93 -0.50 6.80
CA TYR A 35 -19.06 -0.57 5.87
C TYR A 35 -18.61 -1.04 4.47
N GLU A 36 -19.51 -1.67 3.72
CA GLU A 36 -19.24 -2.23 2.38
C GLU A 36 -18.09 -3.26 2.33
N GLY A 37 -17.85 -3.93 3.46
CA GLY A 37 -16.81 -4.93 3.64
C GLY A 37 -15.66 -4.39 4.48
N THR A 38 -15.36 -5.09 5.57
CA THR A 38 -14.25 -4.73 6.45
C THR A 38 -12.92 -4.78 5.70
N THR A 39 -11.90 -4.08 6.19
CA THR A 39 -10.56 -4.14 5.60
C THR A 39 -10.04 -5.59 5.46
N GLY A 40 -10.35 -6.48 6.41
CA GLY A 40 -10.00 -7.91 6.31
C GLY A 40 -10.73 -8.63 5.18
N ILE A 41 -12.02 -8.35 4.98
CA ILE A 41 -12.78 -8.92 3.85
C ILE A 41 -12.23 -8.41 2.50
N GLN A 42 -11.93 -7.12 2.40
CA GLN A 42 -11.32 -6.55 1.20
C GLN A 42 -9.93 -7.13 0.92
N ALA A 43 -9.14 -7.37 1.96
CA ALA A 43 -7.83 -8.00 1.87
C ALA A 43 -7.92 -9.44 1.34
N LEU A 44 -8.82 -10.26 1.91
CA LEU A 44 -9.09 -11.62 1.45
C LEU A 44 -9.60 -11.64 -0.01
N ASP A 45 -10.46 -10.69 -0.35
CA ASP A 45 -10.96 -10.53 -1.71
C ASP A 45 -9.84 -10.31 -2.72
N LEU A 46 -8.91 -9.39 -2.38
CA LEU A 46 -7.79 -9.04 -3.24
C LEU A 46 -6.84 -10.22 -3.47
N ILE A 47 -6.35 -10.87 -2.41
CA ILE A 47 -5.37 -11.95 -2.57
C ILE A 47 -6.02 -13.25 -3.04
N GLY A 48 -7.19 -13.59 -2.52
CA GLY A 48 -7.90 -14.83 -2.87
C GLY A 48 -8.59 -14.70 -4.23
N ARG A 49 -9.65 -13.90 -4.31
CA ARG A 49 -10.51 -13.87 -5.49
C ARG A 49 -9.92 -13.09 -6.66
N LYS A 50 -9.28 -11.95 -6.44
CA LYS A 50 -8.72 -11.13 -7.53
C LYS A 50 -7.36 -11.63 -8.01
N THR A 51 -6.56 -12.22 -7.12
CA THR A 51 -5.20 -12.66 -7.43
C THR A 51 -5.10 -14.17 -7.60
N ALA A 52 -5.39 -14.98 -6.58
CA ALA A 52 -5.18 -16.43 -6.64
C ALA A 52 -6.05 -17.12 -7.71
N VAL A 53 -7.35 -16.84 -7.74
CA VAL A 53 -8.28 -17.43 -8.73
C VAL A 53 -7.88 -17.08 -10.17
N SER A 54 -7.38 -15.86 -10.40
CA SER A 54 -6.93 -15.40 -11.72
C SER A 54 -5.48 -15.76 -12.03
N GLN A 55 -4.80 -16.50 -11.17
CA GLN A 55 -3.35 -16.78 -11.25
C GLN A 55 -2.51 -15.51 -11.47
N GLY A 56 -2.91 -14.43 -10.79
CA GLY A 56 -2.26 -13.13 -10.82
C GLY A 56 -2.44 -12.36 -12.13
N ALA A 57 -3.41 -12.69 -12.99
CA ALA A 57 -3.57 -12.02 -14.29
C ALA A 57 -3.67 -10.49 -14.17
N GLY A 58 -4.48 -10.00 -13.22
CA GLY A 58 -4.61 -8.55 -12.98
C GLY A 58 -3.32 -7.91 -12.42
N LEU A 59 -2.62 -8.62 -11.54
CA LEU A 59 -1.33 -8.17 -11.02
C LEU A 59 -0.30 -8.07 -12.16
N LYS A 60 -0.19 -9.11 -13.01
CA LYS A 60 0.74 -9.13 -14.15
C LYS A 60 0.49 -7.95 -15.09
N LEU A 61 -0.77 -7.62 -15.36
CA LEU A 61 -1.12 -6.45 -16.16
C LEU A 61 -0.61 -5.16 -15.50
N PHE A 62 -0.88 -4.98 -14.21
CA PHE A 62 -0.46 -3.76 -13.51
C PHE A 62 1.07 -3.64 -13.35
N LEU A 63 1.77 -4.74 -13.08
CA LEU A 63 3.23 -4.76 -13.06
C LEU A 63 3.82 -4.41 -14.43
N ALA A 64 3.22 -4.91 -15.52
CA ALA A 64 3.63 -4.53 -16.88
C ALA A 64 3.40 -3.04 -17.18
N GLU A 65 2.34 -2.43 -16.64
CA GLU A 65 2.15 -0.97 -16.73
C GLU A 65 3.25 -0.19 -16.00
N ILE A 66 3.66 -0.65 -14.81
CA ILE A 66 4.77 -0.04 -14.06
C ILE A 66 6.08 -0.18 -14.84
N GLU A 67 6.37 -1.37 -15.36
CA GLU A 67 7.57 -1.63 -16.18
C GLU A 67 7.60 -0.76 -17.44
N ALA A 68 6.47 -0.64 -18.14
CA ALA A 68 6.34 0.21 -19.31
C ALA A 68 6.57 1.69 -18.97
N PHE A 69 6.04 2.17 -17.84
CA PHE A 69 6.30 3.52 -17.38
C PHE A 69 7.78 3.76 -17.05
N ILE A 70 8.43 2.82 -16.37
CA ILE A 70 9.87 2.89 -16.06
C ILE A 70 10.67 2.96 -17.36
N ALA A 71 10.38 2.09 -18.34
CA ALA A 71 11.07 2.08 -19.63
C ALA A 71 10.88 3.38 -20.40
N ALA A 72 9.64 3.90 -20.46
CA ALA A 72 9.32 5.15 -21.16
C ALA A 72 9.95 6.39 -20.52
N ASN A 73 10.35 6.31 -19.24
CA ASN A 73 10.95 7.42 -18.49
C ASN A 73 12.41 7.16 -18.11
N ALA A 74 13.08 6.17 -18.71
CA ALA A 74 14.45 5.80 -18.35
C ALA A 74 15.43 6.99 -18.44
N ASP A 75 15.24 7.86 -19.42
CA ASP A 75 16.05 9.06 -19.64
C ASP A 75 15.41 10.35 -19.09
N ASN A 76 14.32 10.25 -18.31
CA ASN A 76 13.63 11.41 -17.75
C ASN A 76 14.27 11.83 -16.41
N PRO A 77 15.05 12.92 -16.35
CA PRO A 77 15.76 13.32 -15.15
C PRO A 77 14.83 13.71 -14.00
N ALA A 78 13.57 14.07 -14.29
CA ALA A 78 12.61 14.45 -13.27
C ALA A 78 12.15 13.30 -12.37
N VAL A 79 12.21 12.07 -12.86
CA VAL A 79 11.75 10.87 -12.15
C VAL A 79 12.82 9.82 -11.95
N ALA A 80 14.02 10.04 -12.48
CA ALA A 80 15.15 9.10 -12.43
C ALA A 80 15.44 8.60 -11.00
N GLU A 81 15.28 9.43 -9.97
CA GLU A 81 15.51 9.02 -8.58
C GLU A 81 14.47 8.01 -8.05
N PHE A 82 13.28 7.94 -8.64
CA PHE A 82 12.19 7.06 -8.18
C PHE A 82 12.18 5.70 -8.89
N LEU A 83 12.59 5.65 -10.16
CA LEU A 83 12.41 4.48 -11.02
C LEU A 83 13.09 3.21 -10.47
N PRO A 84 14.33 3.23 -9.95
CA PRO A 84 14.97 2.03 -9.42
C PRO A 84 14.22 1.45 -8.21
N VAL A 85 13.77 2.31 -7.31
CA VAL A 85 13.03 1.90 -6.10
C VAL A 85 11.66 1.35 -6.48
N LEU A 86 10.96 2.01 -7.42
CA LEU A 86 9.67 1.55 -7.93
C LEU A 86 9.79 0.17 -8.58
N GLY A 87 10.77 -0.02 -9.47
CA GLY A 87 11.02 -1.29 -10.13
C GLY A 87 11.35 -2.42 -9.14
N ALA A 88 12.16 -2.14 -8.12
CA ALA A 88 12.47 -3.10 -7.08
C ALA A 88 11.22 -3.54 -6.30
N ARG A 89 10.37 -2.60 -5.88
CA ARG A 89 9.14 -2.93 -5.13
C ARG A 89 8.08 -3.61 -5.98
N ALA A 90 7.98 -3.27 -7.27
CA ALA A 90 7.10 -3.95 -8.21
C ALA A 90 7.53 -5.41 -8.44
N ARG A 91 8.83 -5.67 -8.59
CA ARG A 91 9.37 -7.03 -8.69
C ARG A 91 9.12 -7.83 -7.42
N GLU A 92 9.47 -7.27 -6.26
CA GLU A 92 9.25 -7.91 -4.96
C GLU A 92 7.76 -8.22 -4.73
N TRP A 93 6.84 -7.36 -5.22
CA TRP A 93 5.41 -7.66 -5.18
C TRP A 93 5.07 -8.97 -5.90
N GLY A 94 5.56 -9.13 -7.14
CA GLY A 94 5.33 -10.34 -7.92
C GLY A 94 5.93 -11.59 -7.25
N GLU A 95 7.13 -11.47 -6.69
CA GLU A 95 7.81 -12.54 -5.96
C GLU A 95 7.04 -12.96 -4.70
N LEU A 96 6.60 -11.99 -3.89
CA LEU A 96 5.78 -12.23 -2.70
C LEU A 96 4.45 -12.90 -3.05
N THR A 97 3.76 -12.41 -4.09
CA THR A 97 2.53 -13.05 -4.58
C THR A 97 2.77 -14.51 -4.94
N MET A 98 3.81 -14.79 -5.73
CA MET A 98 4.13 -16.16 -6.13
C MET A 98 4.46 -17.04 -4.92
N GLY A 99 5.25 -16.53 -3.97
CA GLY A 99 5.60 -17.25 -2.75
C GLY A 99 4.37 -17.63 -1.92
N VAL A 100 3.44 -16.69 -1.72
CA VAL A 100 2.18 -16.96 -1.01
C VAL A 100 1.34 -17.99 -1.76
N LEU A 101 1.16 -17.85 -3.08
CA LEU A 101 0.37 -18.80 -3.88
C LEU A 101 0.95 -20.22 -3.87
N GLN A 102 2.28 -20.34 -3.87
CA GLN A 102 2.95 -21.64 -3.76
C GLN A 102 2.69 -22.31 -2.41
N ARG A 103 2.82 -21.58 -1.30
CA ARG A 103 2.51 -22.13 0.03
C ARG A 103 1.03 -22.45 0.18
N ALA A 104 0.16 -21.62 -0.39
CA ALA A 104 -1.29 -21.79 -0.38
C ALA A 104 -1.75 -23.08 -1.08
N ALA A 105 -0.98 -23.60 -2.04
CA ALA A 105 -1.28 -24.87 -2.69
C ALA A 105 -1.21 -26.06 -1.72
N ALA A 106 -0.40 -25.97 -0.66
CA ALA A 106 -0.29 -26.97 0.40
C ALA A 106 -1.13 -26.63 1.64
N ASN A 107 -1.24 -25.33 1.97
CA ASN A 107 -1.97 -24.85 3.15
C ASN A 107 -2.85 -23.62 2.80
N PRO A 108 -4.18 -23.77 2.64
CA PRO A 108 -5.06 -22.65 2.30
C PRO A 108 -5.02 -21.47 3.27
N GLU A 109 -4.66 -21.70 4.55
CA GLU A 109 -4.55 -20.66 5.56
C GLU A 109 -3.48 -19.59 5.22
N GLU A 110 -2.52 -19.93 4.36
CA GLU A 110 -1.49 -19.00 3.90
C GLU A 110 -2.07 -17.77 3.19
N LEU A 111 -3.19 -17.93 2.47
CA LEU A 111 -3.87 -16.79 1.84
C LEU A 111 -4.47 -15.86 2.89
N GLY A 112 -5.09 -16.43 3.93
CA GLY A 112 -5.69 -15.66 5.01
C GLY A 112 -4.62 -14.91 5.81
N ALA A 113 -3.56 -15.61 6.18
CA ALA A 113 -2.41 -15.10 6.92
C ALA A 113 -1.74 -13.91 6.21
N ALA A 114 -1.54 -13.99 4.88
CA ALA A 114 -0.89 -12.94 4.11
C ALA A 114 -1.83 -11.79 3.72
N SER A 115 -3.16 -11.98 3.81
CA SER A 115 -4.14 -11.11 3.13
C SER A 115 -4.01 -9.63 3.50
N TRP A 116 -3.88 -9.32 4.80
CA TRP A 116 -3.79 -7.95 5.29
C TRP A 116 -2.53 -7.25 4.79
N ASP A 117 -1.37 -7.86 5.01
CA ASP A 117 -0.08 -7.34 4.57
C ASP A 117 -0.02 -7.20 3.06
N TYR A 118 -0.62 -8.14 2.32
CA TYR A 118 -0.74 -8.07 0.88
C TYR A 118 -1.52 -6.84 0.42
N LEU A 119 -2.65 -6.53 1.05
CA LEU A 119 -3.44 -5.34 0.73
C LEU A 119 -2.63 -4.05 0.93
N PHE A 120 -1.95 -3.90 2.06
CA PHE A 120 -1.18 -2.70 2.35
C PHE A 120 0.07 -2.59 1.48
N TYR A 121 0.82 -3.69 1.31
CA TYR A 121 1.98 -3.73 0.41
C TYR A 121 1.58 -3.29 -1.01
N SER A 122 0.51 -3.89 -1.55
CA SER A 122 -0.05 -3.55 -2.86
C SER A 122 -0.38 -2.06 -2.99
N GLY A 123 -1.07 -1.51 -1.99
CA GLY A 123 -1.45 -0.10 -1.95
C GLY A 123 -0.24 0.85 -1.94
N TYR A 124 0.81 0.50 -1.19
CA TYR A 124 2.04 1.32 -1.13
C TYR A 124 2.77 1.35 -2.48
N VAL A 125 2.92 0.20 -3.15
CA VAL A 125 3.56 0.15 -4.47
C VAL A 125 2.72 0.86 -5.52
N ALA A 126 1.40 0.68 -5.51
CA ALA A 126 0.50 1.38 -6.43
C ALA A 126 0.59 2.91 -6.28
N LEU A 127 0.60 3.43 -5.04
CA LEU A 127 0.75 4.86 -4.79
C LEU A 127 2.16 5.38 -5.16
N ALA A 128 3.22 4.59 -4.97
CA ALA A 128 4.56 4.95 -5.42
C ALA A 128 4.61 5.17 -6.94
N TYR A 129 3.97 4.27 -7.70
CA TYR A 129 3.79 4.41 -9.15
C TYR A 129 3.04 5.71 -9.51
N TRP A 130 1.91 5.98 -8.87
CA TRP A 130 1.12 7.18 -9.13
C TRP A 130 1.86 8.48 -8.75
N TRP A 131 2.68 8.48 -7.70
CA TRP A 131 3.53 9.62 -7.36
C TRP A 131 4.58 9.89 -8.43
N ALA A 132 5.29 8.86 -8.91
CA ALA A 132 6.26 9.02 -9.99
C ALA A 132 5.58 9.55 -11.27
N ARG A 133 4.41 9.01 -11.62
CA ARG A 133 3.59 9.51 -12.74
C ARG A 133 3.15 10.96 -12.56
N ALA A 134 2.74 11.34 -11.36
CA ALA A 134 2.32 12.71 -11.06
C ALA A 134 3.49 13.69 -11.18
N VAL A 135 4.71 13.29 -10.80
CA VAL A 135 5.92 14.11 -10.99
C VAL A 135 6.21 14.30 -12.48
N ALA A 136 6.27 13.22 -13.27
CA ALA A 136 6.49 13.31 -14.71
C ALA A 136 5.45 14.22 -15.39
N ALA A 137 4.16 13.96 -15.13
CA ALA A 137 3.07 14.76 -15.69
C ALA A 137 3.11 16.23 -15.25
N ALA A 138 3.49 16.52 -13.99
CA ALA A 138 3.62 17.89 -13.52
C ALA A 138 4.76 18.63 -14.25
N GLN A 139 5.89 17.97 -14.51
CA GLN A 139 7.00 18.60 -15.23
C GLN A 139 6.62 18.96 -16.67
N ASP A 140 5.86 18.09 -17.35
CA ASP A 140 5.41 18.33 -18.74
C ASP A 140 4.20 19.28 -18.83
N SER A 141 3.64 19.70 -17.69
CA SER A 141 2.48 20.58 -17.65
C SER A 141 2.83 22.08 -17.74
N GLY A 142 1.81 22.90 -18.02
CA GLY A 142 1.90 24.37 -17.93
C GLY A 142 1.75 24.93 -16.51
N HIS A 143 1.78 24.11 -15.45
CA HIS A 143 1.63 24.60 -14.07
C HIS A 143 2.82 25.44 -13.61
N PRO A 144 2.64 26.34 -12.62
CA PRO A 144 3.73 27.12 -12.06
C PRO A 144 4.84 26.26 -11.46
N GLN A 145 6.09 26.75 -11.52
CA GLN A 145 7.25 26.01 -11.00
C GLN A 145 7.09 25.60 -9.53
N ALA A 146 6.47 26.44 -8.69
CA ALA A 146 6.21 26.12 -7.29
C ALA A 146 5.33 24.86 -7.13
N PHE A 147 4.32 24.68 -7.97
CA PHE A 147 3.47 23.49 -7.94
C PHE A 147 4.24 22.23 -8.37
N LYS A 148 5.05 22.35 -9.43
CA LYS A 148 5.91 21.25 -9.92
C LYS A 148 6.90 20.81 -8.84
N GLN A 149 7.52 21.78 -8.16
CA GLN A 149 8.43 21.52 -7.05
C GLN A 149 7.72 20.83 -5.88
N ALA A 150 6.52 21.29 -5.49
CA ALA A 150 5.76 20.67 -4.41
C ALA A 150 5.40 19.19 -4.72
N LYS A 151 5.08 18.87 -5.98
CA LYS A 151 4.84 17.48 -6.40
C LYS A 151 6.08 16.61 -6.27
N LEU A 152 7.24 17.12 -6.68
CA LEU A 152 8.52 16.43 -6.55
C LEU A 152 8.87 16.16 -5.08
N GLU A 153 8.77 17.18 -4.23
CA GLU A 153 9.08 17.07 -2.79
C GLU A 153 8.12 16.12 -2.06
N THR A 154 6.84 16.14 -2.42
CA THR A 154 5.86 15.22 -1.84
C THR A 154 6.15 13.77 -2.25
N ALA A 155 6.52 13.53 -3.51
CA ALA A 155 6.93 12.21 -3.97
C ALA A 155 8.19 11.73 -3.24
N ARG A 156 9.20 12.59 -3.06
CA ARG A 156 10.39 12.28 -2.25
C ARG A 156 10.04 11.90 -0.83
N PHE A 157 9.16 12.66 -0.17
CA PHE A 157 8.67 12.32 1.16
C PHE A 157 8.00 10.93 1.17
N TYR A 158 7.12 10.65 0.20
CA TYR A 158 6.44 9.37 0.11
C TYR A 158 7.43 8.21 -0.02
N TYR A 159 8.35 8.29 -0.97
CA TYR A 159 9.37 7.25 -1.20
C TYR A 159 10.30 7.05 -0.01
N ALA A 160 10.66 8.12 0.70
CA ALA A 160 11.61 8.06 1.81
C ALA A 160 10.96 7.70 3.17
N ARG A 161 9.69 8.04 3.39
CA ARG A 161 9.04 7.97 4.72
C ARG A 161 7.83 7.05 4.78
N ILE A 162 7.14 6.82 3.67
CA ILE A 162 5.92 6.01 3.64
C ILE A 162 6.16 4.66 2.98
N LEU A 163 6.75 4.65 1.78
CA LEU A 163 7.03 3.43 1.02
C LEU A 163 7.84 2.39 1.81
N PRO A 164 8.81 2.73 2.70
CA PRO A 164 9.55 1.73 3.48
C PRO A 164 8.68 0.86 4.41
N ARG A 165 7.42 1.23 4.67
CA ARG A 165 6.47 0.36 5.40
C ARG A 165 6.22 -0.98 4.68
N THR A 166 6.43 -1.03 3.37
CA THR A 166 6.43 -2.27 2.58
C THR A 166 7.36 -3.35 3.15
N LEU A 167 8.50 -2.96 3.74
CA LEU A 167 9.46 -3.91 4.31
C LEU A 167 8.86 -4.75 5.44
N ALA A 168 8.08 -4.13 6.32
CA ALA A 168 7.42 -4.84 7.41
C ALA A 168 6.32 -5.78 6.87
N HIS A 169 5.53 -5.31 5.91
CA HIS A 169 4.49 -6.13 5.29
C HIS A 169 5.07 -7.32 4.51
N ALA A 170 6.18 -7.13 3.81
CA ALA A 170 6.91 -8.21 3.15
C ALA A 170 7.34 -9.28 4.16
N ALA A 171 8.02 -8.88 5.23
CA ALA A 171 8.45 -9.79 6.28
C ALA A 171 7.28 -10.54 6.95
N SER A 172 6.16 -9.85 7.21
CA SER A 172 4.95 -10.48 7.76
C SER A 172 4.37 -11.52 6.79
N MET A 173 4.26 -11.22 5.50
CA MET A 173 3.79 -12.19 4.48
C MET A 173 4.71 -13.40 4.36
N GLU A 174 6.02 -13.22 4.52
CA GLU A 174 6.99 -14.30 4.46
C GLU A 174 6.96 -15.22 5.69
N SER A 175 6.48 -14.73 6.84
CA SER A 175 6.37 -15.51 8.07
C SER A 175 5.36 -16.66 8.02
N GLY A 176 4.45 -16.64 7.05
CA GLY A 176 3.47 -17.70 6.81
C GLY A 176 2.36 -17.79 7.86
N ALA A 177 1.55 -18.84 7.78
CA ALA A 177 0.39 -19.00 8.67
C ALA A 177 0.74 -19.56 10.06
N GLU A 178 1.89 -20.25 10.20
CA GLU A 178 2.24 -20.96 11.42
C GLU A 178 2.18 -20.09 12.69
N PRO A 179 2.79 -18.88 12.74
CA PRO A 179 2.75 -18.05 13.95
C PRO A 179 1.34 -17.59 14.34
N LEU A 180 0.42 -17.49 13.37
CA LEU A 180 -0.97 -17.10 13.59
C LEU A 180 -1.84 -18.27 14.05
N MET A 181 -1.54 -19.48 13.55
CA MET A 181 -2.38 -20.67 13.75
C MET A 181 -1.87 -21.61 14.86
N ALA A 182 -0.65 -21.39 15.36
CA ALA A 182 -0.04 -22.26 16.38
C ALA A 182 -0.67 -22.14 17.78
N MET A 183 -1.29 -20.99 18.09
CA MET A 183 -1.87 -20.74 19.40
C MET A 183 -3.26 -21.37 19.51
N ASP A 184 -3.43 -22.31 20.44
CA ASP A 184 -4.73 -22.89 20.75
C ASP A 184 -5.73 -21.81 21.20
N ALA A 185 -6.96 -21.92 20.73
CA ALA A 185 -8.04 -20.95 20.99
C ALA A 185 -8.26 -20.68 22.49
N ALA A 186 -8.14 -21.70 23.35
CA ALA A 186 -8.34 -21.57 24.79
C ALA A 186 -7.29 -20.65 25.46
N ARG A 187 -6.19 -20.33 24.77
CA ARG A 187 -5.13 -19.45 25.30
C ARG A 187 -5.38 -17.97 25.03
N PHE A 188 -6.39 -17.60 24.24
CA PHE A 188 -6.69 -16.18 23.92
C PHE A 188 -7.43 -15.44 25.06
N GLY A 189 -7.79 -16.13 26.14
CA GLY A 189 -8.60 -15.60 27.24
C GLY A 189 -10.10 -15.75 26.95
N GLU A 190 -10.91 -15.65 28.01
CA GLU A 190 -12.37 -15.45 27.89
C GLU A 190 -12.72 -13.99 27.56
#